data_AF-A0A6A3QXU6-F1
#
_entry.id   AF-A0A6A3QXU6-F1
#
_cell.length_a   1.000
_cell.length_b   1.000
_cell.length_c   1.000
_cell.angle_alpha   90.00
_cell.angle_beta   90.00
_cell.angle_gamma   90.00
#
_symmetry.space_group_name_H-M   'P 1'
#
loop_
_entity.id
_entity.type
_entity.pdbx_description
1 polymer ?
#
loop_
_entity_poly.entity_id
_entity_poly.type
_entity_poly.pdbx_seq_one_letter_code
_entity_poly.pdbx_strand_id
1 'polypeptide(L)'
;MTDKVLHEKDVLHEAWPNATQLLCRWHVETWLKRQCARLGGLDQEGTKRLKVIMKGLVNAESQQEYDDGKVALLETLDNDKENHLYMSVMQHWDTTTDEWVMFKRGGVPHLKNNTNNQLETKWGRVKEVVDGNFTIDELVTMLITLQEYAEERYLAEFHRVGSRPPMAEDPELTGLALQLSDYAFRIVAEQHKGHWSDGEL
;
A
#
# COMPACT_ATOMS: atom_id res chain seq x y z
N MET A 1 1.21 -0.43 5.46
CA MET A 1 1.05 -1.02 4.11
C MET A 1 1.33 -2.50 4.18
N THR A 2 0.46 -3.33 3.61
CA THR A 2 0.52 -4.79 3.73
C THR A 2 0.47 -5.47 2.37
N ASP A 3 0.88 -6.73 2.28
CA ASP A 3 0.46 -7.58 1.15
C ASP A 3 -1.03 -7.95 1.32
N LYS A 4 -1.70 -8.37 0.25
CA LYS A 4 -3.10 -8.83 0.25
C LYS A 4 -3.30 -10.00 1.23
N VAL A 5 -2.30 -10.85 1.41
CA VAL A 5 -2.42 -12.13 2.13
C VAL A 5 -2.12 -11.97 3.62
N LEU A 6 -2.65 -10.93 4.26
CA LEU A 6 -2.63 -10.81 5.71
C LEU A 6 -3.97 -11.30 6.26
N HIS A 7 -4.00 -12.57 6.67
CA HIS A 7 -5.12 -13.18 7.40
C HIS A 7 -5.39 -12.48 8.74
N GLU A 8 -4.44 -11.66 9.19
CA GLU A 8 -4.50 -10.87 10.42
C GLU A 8 -5.01 -9.44 10.19
N LYS A 9 -5.65 -9.15 9.04
CA LYS A 9 -6.24 -7.83 8.77
C LYS A 9 -7.18 -7.38 9.89
N ASP A 10 -8.04 -8.28 10.35
CA ASP A 10 -8.96 -8.00 11.45
C ASP A 10 -8.21 -7.71 12.76
N VAL A 11 -7.09 -8.39 13.00
CA VAL A 11 -6.22 -8.18 14.17
C VAL A 11 -5.55 -6.81 14.12
N LEU A 12 -5.06 -6.40 12.93
CA LEU A 12 -4.47 -5.07 12.76
C LEU A 12 -5.51 -3.96 12.98
N HIS A 13 -6.74 -4.15 12.48
CA HIS A 13 -7.82 -3.22 12.71
C HIS A 13 -8.26 -3.17 14.18
N GLU A 14 -8.27 -4.31 14.88
CA GLU A 14 -8.57 -4.34 16.33
C GLU A 14 -7.50 -3.59 17.13
N ALA A 15 -6.22 -3.78 16.81
CA ALA A 15 -5.11 -3.12 17.50
C ALA A 15 -5.03 -1.61 17.19
N TRP A 16 -5.37 -1.21 15.95
CA TRP A 16 -5.31 0.18 15.50
C TRP A 16 -6.56 0.56 14.68
N PRO A 17 -7.71 0.78 15.32
CA PRO A 17 -8.99 1.00 14.63
C PRO A 17 -9.03 2.31 13.82
N ASN A 18 -8.15 3.26 14.16
CA ASN A 18 -8.05 4.53 13.44
C ASN A 18 -7.02 4.49 12.30
N ALA A 19 -6.31 3.37 12.10
CA ALA A 19 -5.33 3.23 11.04
C ALA A 19 -5.98 2.71 9.75
N THR A 20 -5.72 3.37 8.63
CA THR A 20 -6.14 2.88 7.32
C THR A 20 -5.13 1.85 6.80
N GLN A 21 -5.58 0.62 6.58
CA GLN A 21 -4.74 -0.42 5.99
C GLN A 21 -4.64 -0.23 4.48
N LEU A 22 -3.46 0.16 4.00
CA LEU A 22 -3.18 0.23 2.57
C LEU A 22 -2.54 -1.07 2.07
N LEU A 23 -3.01 -1.59 0.93
CA LEU A 23 -2.41 -2.72 0.24
C LEU A 23 -1.26 -2.28 -0.67
N CYS A 24 -0.23 -3.12 -0.80
CA CYS A 24 0.85 -2.90 -1.75
C CYS A 24 0.31 -2.96 -3.19
N ARG A 25 0.49 -1.86 -3.92
CA ARG A 25 -0.06 -1.71 -5.28
C ARG A 25 0.43 -2.79 -6.24
N TRP A 26 1.73 -3.10 -6.19
CA TRP A 26 2.33 -4.11 -7.07
C TRP A 26 1.75 -5.50 -6.83
N HIS A 27 1.51 -5.86 -5.57
CA HIS A 27 0.91 -7.14 -5.20
C HIS A 27 -0.56 -7.22 -5.64
N VAL A 28 -1.32 -6.14 -5.45
CA VAL A 28 -2.71 -6.06 -5.93
C VAL A 28 -2.77 -6.22 -7.44
N GLU A 29 -1.98 -5.43 -8.18
CA GLU A 29 -1.90 -5.51 -9.65
C GLU A 29 -1.53 -6.91 -10.12
N THR A 30 -0.50 -7.51 -9.51
CA THR A 30 -0.03 -8.87 -9.85
C THR A 30 -1.12 -9.90 -9.58
N TRP A 31 -1.81 -9.82 -8.44
CA TRP A 31 -2.87 -10.74 -8.08
C TRP A 31 -4.08 -10.63 -9.02
N LEU A 32 -4.54 -9.41 -9.31
CA LEU A 32 -5.68 -9.16 -10.20
C LEU A 32 -5.37 -9.65 -11.62
N LYS A 33 -4.16 -9.39 -12.13
CA LYS A 33 -3.72 -9.91 -13.42
C LYS A 33 -3.69 -11.43 -13.50
N ARG A 34 -3.36 -12.11 -12.39
CA ARG A 34 -3.46 -13.59 -12.31
C ARG A 34 -4.91 -14.05 -12.37
N GLN A 35 -5.83 -13.32 -11.76
CA GLN A 35 -7.27 -13.65 -11.84
C GLN A 35 -7.85 -13.53 -13.24
N CYS A 36 -7.37 -12.58 -14.05
CA CYS A 36 -7.85 -12.46 -15.43
C CYS A 36 -7.75 -13.77 -16.20
N ALA A 37 -6.62 -14.49 -16.06
CA ALA A 37 -6.41 -15.77 -16.73
C ALA A 37 -7.18 -16.93 -16.07
N ARG A 38 -7.47 -16.84 -14.77
CA ARG A 38 -8.11 -17.91 -13.99
C ARG A 38 -9.64 -17.86 -14.06
N LEU A 39 -10.21 -16.66 -14.07
CA LEU A 39 -11.64 -16.41 -13.90
C LEU A 39 -12.28 -15.68 -15.08
N GLY A 40 -11.49 -15.05 -15.96
CA GLY A 40 -12.02 -14.26 -17.06
C GLY A 40 -12.68 -15.07 -18.17
N GLY A 41 -12.22 -16.31 -18.40
CA GLY A 41 -12.81 -17.22 -19.39
C GLY A 41 -12.59 -16.81 -20.86
N LEU A 42 -11.70 -15.84 -21.13
CA LEU A 42 -11.41 -15.33 -22.47
C LEU A 42 -10.16 -16.00 -23.07
N ASP A 43 -9.98 -15.81 -24.38
CA ASP A 43 -8.77 -16.19 -25.09
C ASP A 43 -7.53 -15.37 -24.66
N GLN A 44 -6.40 -15.60 -25.32
CA GLN A 44 -5.14 -14.93 -24.97
C GLN A 44 -5.22 -13.41 -25.16
N GLU A 45 -5.96 -12.93 -26.18
CA GLU A 45 -6.06 -11.51 -26.48
C GLU A 45 -7.00 -10.80 -25.51
N GLY A 46 -8.19 -11.37 -25.26
CA GLY A 46 -9.12 -10.90 -24.24
C GLY A 46 -8.48 -10.89 -22.86
N THR A 47 -7.74 -11.94 -22.50
CA THR A 47 -7.00 -11.99 -21.22
C THR A 47 -5.95 -10.88 -21.13
N LYS A 48 -5.27 -10.53 -22.23
CA LYS A 48 -4.33 -9.39 -22.25
C LYS A 48 -5.06 -8.06 -22.02
N ARG A 49 -6.22 -7.85 -22.66
CA ARG A 49 -7.05 -6.65 -22.45
C ARG A 49 -7.50 -6.54 -20.99
N LEU A 50 -8.01 -7.62 -20.41
CA LEU A 50 -8.38 -7.68 -18.98
C LEU A 50 -7.21 -7.28 -18.07
N LYS A 51 -5.98 -7.76 -18.34
CA LYS A 51 -4.80 -7.41 -17.54
C LYS A 51 -4.43 -5.92 -17.63
N VAL A 52 -4.66 -5.28 -18.77
CA VAL A 52 -4.46 -3.83 -18.94
C VAL A 52 -5.51 -3.07 -18.15
N ILE A 53 -6.77 -3.47 -18.23
CA ILE A 53 -7.88 -2.86 -17.47
C ILE A 53 -7.64 -2.98 -15.96
N MET A 54 -7.24 -4.16 -15.46
CA MET A 54 -6.92 -4.34 -14.04
C MET A 54 -5.78 -3.43 -13.58
N LYS A 55 -4.76 -3.21 -14.43
CA LYS A 55 -3.70 -2.24 -14.13
C LYS A 55 -4.28 -0.81 -14.08
N GLY A 56 -5.17 -0.46 -15.00
CA GLY A 56 -5.86 0.83 -15.03
C GLY A 56 -6.63 1.08 -13.73
N LEU A 57 -7.49 0.13 -13.31
CA LEU A 57 -8.26 0.22 -12.08
C LEU A 57 -7.39 0.48 -10.84
N VAL A 58 -6.26 -0.23 -10.73
CA VAL A 58 -5.33 -0.07 -9.61
C VAL A 58 -4.68 1.32 -9.59
N ASN A 59 -4.40 1.88 -10.77
CA ASN A 59 -3.68 3.14 -10.92
C ASN A 59 -4.59 4.34 -11.20
N ALA A 60 -5.92 4.18 -11.15
CA ALA A 60 -6.86 5.26 -11.43
C ALA A 60 -6.58 6.48 -10.53
N GLU A 61 -6.48 7.64 -11.15
CA GLU A 61 -6.18 8.92 -10.50
C GLU A 61 -7.45 9.73 -10.20
N SER A 62 -8.61 9.26 -10.66
CA SER A 62 -9.92 9.83 -10.33
C SER A 62 -11.02 8.77 -10.23
N GLN A 63 -12.14 9.15 -9.62
CA GLN A 63 -13.35 8.32 -9.58
C GLN A 63 -13.87 8.02 -10.99
N GLN A 64 -13.80 9.00 -11.91
CA GLN A 64 -14.23 8.83 -13.30
C GLN A 64 -13.40 7.76 -14.02
N GLU A 65 -12.06 7.84 -13.94
CA GLU A 65 -11.18 6.83 -14.56
C GLU A 65 -11.44 5.42 -14.02
N TYR A 66 -11.74 5.32 -12.73
CA TYR A 66 -12.07 4.06 -12.10
C TYR A 66 -13.40 3.49 -12.61
N ASP A 67 -14.44 4.33 -12.71
CA ASP A 67 -15.74 3.92 -13.22
C ASP A 67 -15.70 3.56 -14.71
N ASP A 68 -14.95 4.32 -15.52
CA ASP A 68 -14.68 3.98 -16.93
C ASP A 68 -13.97 2.63 -17.05
N GLY A 69 -13.01 2.36 -16.17
CA GLY A 69 -12.32 1.07 -16.08
C GLY A 69 -13.28 -0.09 -15.76
N LYS A 70 -14.27 0.12 -14.90
CA LYS A 70 -15.30 -0.90 -14.59
C LYS A 70 -16.22 -1.17 -15.77
N VAL A 71 -16.59 -0.13 -16.52
CA VAL A 71 -17.38 -0.29 -17.75
C VAL A 71 -16.57 -1.10 -18.77
N ALA A 72 -15.33 -0.71 -19.04
CA ALA A 72 -14.45 -1.43 -19.97
C ALA A 72 -14.22 -2.90 -19.56
N LEU A 73 -14.11 -3.16 -18.24
CA LEU A 73 -14.03 -4.52 -17.71
C LEU A 73 -15.24 -5.36 -18.09
N LEU A 74 -16.45 -4.83 -17.86
CA LEU A 74 -17.69 -5.53 -18.15
C LEU A 74 -17.91 -5.72 -19.66
N GLU A 75 -17.62 -4.70 -20.46
CA GLU A 75 -17.68 -4.77 -21.93
C GLU A 75 -16.72 -5.83 -22.49
N THR A 76 -15.51 -5.92 -21.93
CA THR A 76 -14.53 -6.95 -22.35
C THR A 76 -14.99 -8.37 -22.01
N LEU A 77 -15.89 -8.51 -21.04
CA LEU A 77 -16.51 -9.78 -20.64
C LEU A 77 -17.87 -9.97 -21.33
N ASP A 78 -18.08 -9.36 -22.50
CA ASP A 78 -19.32 -9.44 -23.28
C ASP A 78 -20.58 -9.03 -22.50
N ASN A 79 -20.43 -8.09 -21.56
CA ASN A 79 -21.46 -7.64 -20.63
C ASN A 79 -22.03 -8.72 -19.70
N ASP A 80 -21.29 -9.82 -19.49
CA ASP A 80 -21.66 -10.89 -18.58
C ASP A 80 -21.38 -10.50 -17.12
N LYS A 81 -22.44 -10.12 -16.40
CA LYS A 81 -22.36 -9.78 -14.96
C LYS A 81 -22.17 -11.00 -14.06
N GLU A 82 -22.45 -12.20 -14.56
CA GLU A 82 -22.27 -13.47 -13.84
C GLU A 82 -20.87 -14.06 -14.06
N ASN A 83 -20.05 -13.41 -14.90
CA ASN A 83 -18.67 -13.81 -15.09
C ASN A 83 -17.92 -13.82 -13.75
N HIS A 84 -17.25 -14.93 -13.45
CA HIS A 84 -16.59 -15.13 -12.16
C HIS A 84 -15.54 -14.05 -11.84
N LEU A 85 -14.84 -13.50 -12.84
CA LEU A 85 -13.91 -12.40 -12.63
C LEU A 85 -14.65 -11.13 -12.20
N TYR A 86 -15.70 -10.76 -12.94
CA TYR A 86 -16.48 -9.55 -12.67
C TYR A 86 -17.09 -9.60 -11.27
N MET A 87 -17.79 -10.69 -10.93
CA MET A 87 -18.35 -10.91 -9.59
C MET A 87 -17.27 -10.83 -8.51
N SER A 88 -16.12 -11.48 -8.72
CA SER A 88 -15.03 -11.45 -7.73
C SER A 88 -14.52 -10.03 -7.48
N VAL A 89 -14.41 -9.19 -8.51
CA VAL A 89 -13.99 -7.79 -8.35
C VAL A 89 -15.07 -6.97 -7.66
N MET A 90 -16.33 -7.06 -8.11
CA MET A 90 -17.42 -6.27 -7.54
C MET A 90 -17.70 -6.60 -6.06
N GLN A 91 -17.59 -7.87 -5.68
CA GLN A 91 -17.91 -8.31 -4.31
C GLN A 91 -16.78 -8.09 -3.30
N HIS A 92 -15.51 -8.19 -3.73
CA HIS A 92 -14.37 -8.26 -2.80
C HIS A 92 -13.36 -7.13 -2.95
N TRP A 93 -13.37 -6.42 -4.09
CA TRP A 93 -12.39 -5.39 -4.37
C TRP A 93 -13.02 -4.01 -4.48
N ASP A 94 -14.16 -3.91 -5.15
CA ASP A 94 -14.88 -2.63 -5.30
C ASP A 94 -15.36 -2.08 -3.94
N THR A 95 -15.67 -2.97 -3.00
CA THR A 95 -16.07 -2.63 -1.63
C THR A 95 -14.93 -2.11 -0.75
N THR A 96 -13.67 -2.27 -1.16
CA THR A 96 -12.49 -1.90 -0.37
C THR A 96 -11.53 -1.02 -1.16
N THR A 97 -12.05 -0.18 -2.07
CA THR A 97 -11.24 0.67 -2.98
C THR A 97 -10.28 1.60 -2.25
N ASP A 98 -10.66 2.06 -1.05
CA ASP A 98 -9.83 2.92 -0.20
C ASP A 98 -8.48 2.29 0.19
N GLU A 99 -8.37 0.96 0.13
CA GLU A 99 -7.16 0.24 0.52
C GLU A 99 -6.16 0.08 -0.63
N TRP A 100 -6.64 0.09 -1.88
CA TRP A 100 -5.82 -0.35 -3.02
C TRP A 100 -5.80 0.58 -4.23
N VAL A 101 -6.84 1.39 -4.45
CA VAL A 101 -6.91 2.31 -5.61
C VAL A 101 -6.11 3.58 -5.34
N MET A 102 -5.41 4.11 -6.34
CA MET A 102 -4.48 5.24 -6.15
C MET A 102 -5.17 6.54 -5.69
N PHE A 103 -6.24 6.99 -6.34
CA PHE A 103 -6.87 8.28 -6.00
C PHE A 103 -7.44 8.33 -4.58
N LYS A 104 -7.84 7.18 -4.01
CA LYS A 104 -8.33 7.09 -2.63
C LYS A 104 -7.22 7.14 -1.58
N ARG A 105 -5.95 6.99 -1.96
CA ARG A 105 -4.79 7.04 -1.03
C ARG A 105 -4.35 8.45 -0.69
N GLY A 106 -4.81 9.47 -1.43
CA GLY A 106 -4.31 10.85 -1.32
C GLY A 106 -4.48 11.48 0.06
N GLY A 107 -5.49 11.06 0.83
CA GLY A 107 -5.75 11.56 2.20
C GLY A 107 -4.97 10.85 3.30
N VAL A 108 -4.14 9.85 2.98
CA VAL A 108 -3.42 9.05 4.00
C VAL A 108 -1.92 9.30 3.86
N PRO A 109 -1.23 9.80 4.90
CA PRO A 109 0.23 9.93 4.91
C PRO A 109 0.90 8.56 4.77
N HIS A 110 1.26 8.20 3.54
CA HIS A 110 1.83 6.90 3.22
C HIS A 110 3.35 6.97 3.01
N LEU A 111 4.00 8.10 3.28
CA LEU A 111 5.47 8.30 3.18
C LEU A 111 6.05 7.92 1.81
N LYS A 112 5.28 8.12 0.72
CA LYS A 112 5.61 7.64 -0.64
C LYS A 112 5.77 6.11 -0.76
N ASN A 113 5.47 5.34 0.29
CA ASN A 113 5.39 3.88 0.24
C ASN A 113 4.10 3.46 -0.46
N ASN A 114 4.14 3.42 -1.79
CA ASN A 114 3.08 2.86 -2.63
C ASN A 114 3.37 1.40 -3.04
N THR A 115 4.60 0.96 -2.82
CA THR A 115 5.05 -0.42 -2.97
C THR A 115 5.87 -0.83 -1.75
N ASN A 116 6.00 -2.13 -1.52
CA ASN A 116 6.78 -2.68 -0.42
C ASN A 116 8.28 -2.82 -0.76
N ASN A 117 8.77 -2.24 -1.86
CA ASN A 117 10.18 -2.37 -2.31
C ASN A 117 11.19 -2.01 -1.20
N GLN A 118 10.88 -1.01 -0.37
CA GLN A 118 11.73 -0.61 0.75
C GLN A 118 11.82 -1.73 1.81
N LEU A 119 10.70 -2.38 2.11
CA LEU A 119 10.64 -3.53 3.01
C LEU A 119 11.34 -4.75 2.39
N GLU A 120 11.08 -5.05 1.11
CA GLU A 120 11.73 -6.17 0.40
C GLU A 120 13.25 -6.03 0.34
N THR A 121 13.75 -4.81 0.14
CA THR A 121 15.20 -4.53 0.14
C THR A 121 15.82 -4.80 1.52
N LYS A 122 15.14 -4.40 2.61
CA LYS A 122 15.58 -4.70 3.98
C LYS A 122 15.57 -6.21 4.25
N TRP A 123 14.50 -6.91 3.83
CA TRP A 123 14.41 -8.36 3.93
C TRP A 123 15.49 -9.09 3.13
N GLY A 124 15.89 -8.56 1.98
CA GLY A 124 17.03 -9.06 1.21
C GLY A 124 18.31 -9.09 2.05
N ARG A 125 18.62 -8.00 2.76
CA ARG A 125 19.78 -7.93 3.66
C ARG A 125 19.69 -8.88 4.85
N VAL A 126 18.50 -9.06 5.42
CA VAL A 126 18.30 -10.03 6.51
C VAL A 126 18.58 -11.45 6.02
N LYS A 127 18.15 -11.80 4.81
CA LYS A 127 18.42 -13.10 4.17
C LYS A 127 19.89 -13.32 3.80
N GLU A 128 20.72 -12.28 3.78
CA GLU A 128 22.18 -12.42 3.63
C GLU A 128 22.85 -12.85 4.94
N VAL A 129 22.22 -12.55 6.08
CA VAL A 129 22.75 -12.85 7.43
C VAL A 129 22.15 -14.13 8.00
N VAL A 130 20.91 -14.43 7.65
CA VAL A 130 20.20 -15.66 8.02
C VAL A 130 20.40 -16.72 6.94
N ASP A 131 20.78 -17.93 7.35
CA ASP A 131 20.82 -19.09 6.44
C ASP A 131 19.76 -20.14 6.80
N GLY A 132 19.61 -21.15 5.92
CA GLY A 132 18.59 -22.19 6.06
C GLY A 132 18.81 -23.20 7.20
N ASN A 133 19.93 -23.11 7.93
CA ASN A 133 20.26 -23.99 9.04
C ASN A 133 19.86 -23.41 10.40
N PHE A 134 19.44 -22.15 10.45
CA PHE A 134 18.98 -21.52 11.70
C PHE A 134 17.76 -22.28 12.23
N THR A 135 17.78 -22.60 13.52
CA THR A 135 16.58 -22.98 14.26
C THR A 135 15.63 -21.79 14.36
N ILE A 136 14.36 -22.06 14.68
CA ILE A 136 13.36 -21.00 14.89
C ILE A 136 13.82 -20.04 16.00
N ASP A 137 14.35 -20.56 17.10
CA ASP A 137 14.80 -19.74 18.23
C ASP A 137 15.99 -18.83 17.87
N GLU A 138 16.95 -19.36 17.11
CA GLU A 138 18.08 -18.56 16.60
C GLU A 138 17.62 -17.47 15.64
N LEU A 139 16.68 -17.81 14.75
CA LEU A 139 16.10 -16.84 13.81
C LEU A 139 15.36 -15.72 14.54
N VAL A 140 14.48 -16.06 15.48
CA VAL A 140 13.72 -15.09 16.26
C VAL A 140 14.65 -14.19 17.07
N THR A 141 15.66 -14.77 17.73
CA THR A 141 16.66 -14.01 18.49
C THR A 141 17.43 -13.03 17.60
N MET A 142 17.86 -13.47 16.42
CA MET A 142 18.56 -12.63 15.45
C MET A 142 17.66 -11.47 14.98
N LEU A 143 16.39 -11.75 14.66
CA LEU A 143 15.44 -10.73 14.23
C LEU A 143 15.18 -9.68 15.31
N ILE A 144 15.00 -10.10 16.57
CA ILE A 144 14.83 -9.18 17.71
C ILE A 144 16.08 -8.30 17.86
N THR A 145 17.28 -8.89 17.84
CA THR A 145 18.54 -8.15 17.95
C THR A 145 18.69 -7.10 16.83
N LEU A 146 18.37 -7.48 15.59
CA LEU A 146 18.43 -6.57 14.44
C LEU A 146 17.41 -5.43 14.57
N GLN A 147 16.22 -5.71 15.10
CA GLN A 147 15.20 -4.71 15.37
C GLN A 147 15.65 -3.73 16.46
N GLU A 148 16.12 -4.23 17.61
CA GLU A 148 16.63 -3.42 18.72
C GLU A 148 17.75 -2.48 18.24
N TYR A 149 18.73 -3.02 17.50
CA TYR A 149 19.81 -2.22 16.94
C TYR A 149 19.32 -1.12 15.98
N ALA A 150 18.31 -1.43 15.15
CA ALA A 150 17.72 -0.45 14.24
C ALA A 150 16.96 0.65 15.00
N GLU A 151 16.23 0.29 16.05
CA GLU A 151 15.50 1.22 16.92
C GLU A 151 16.45 2.14 17.69
N GLU A 152 17.52 1.60 18.29
CA GLU A 152 18.54 2.40 18.98
C GLU A 152 19.18 3.43 18.06
N ARG A 153 19.53 3.02 16.83
CA ARG A 153 20.08 3.94 15.82
C ARG A 153 19.10 5.02 15.42
N TYR A 154 17.82 4.65 15.27
CA TYR A 154 16.76 5.62 14.97
C TYR A 154 16.61 6.64 16.10
N LEU A 155 16.53 6.16 17.36
CA LEU A 155 16.42 7.03 18.53
C LEU A 155 17.63 7.95 18.67
N ALA A 156 18.84 7.45 18.46
CA ALA A 156 20.06 8.26 18.50
C ALA A 156 20.02 9.42 17.48
N GLU A 157 19.54 9.17 16.25
CA GLU A 157 19.40 10.22 15.24
C GLU A 157 18.22 11.16 15.56
N PHE A 158 17.11 10.62 16.06
CA PHE A 158 15.94 11.39 16.45
C PHE A 158 16.23 12.36 17.62
N HIS A 159 17.07 11.95 18.57
CA HIS A 159 17.47 12.78 19.71
C HIS A 159 18.66 13.70 19.43
N ARG A 160 19.25 13.63 18.23
CA ARG A 160 20.36 14.49 17.83
C ARG A 160 19.93 15.97 17.83
N VAL A 161 20.71 16.84 18.45
CA VAL A 161 20.41 18.28 18.49
C VAL A 161 20.36 18.83 17.05
N GLY A 162 19.26 19.49 16.71
CA GLY A 162 19.02 20.06 15.37
C GLY A 162 18.36 19.12 14.36
N SER A 163 17.99 17.88 14.74
CA SER A 163 17.27 16.95 13.85
C SER A 163 15.74 17.06 13.90
N ARG A 164 15.21 17.96 14.75
CA ARG A 164 13.77 18.20 14.87
C ARG A 164 13.27 19.10 13.73
N PRO A 165 12.18 18.73 13.06
CA PRO A 165 11.56 19.62 12.09
C PRO A 165 11.07 20.90 12.77
N PRO A 166 11.05 22.04 12.05
CA PRO A 166 10.46 23.26 12.56
C PRO A 166 8.96 23.05 12.81
N MET A 167 8.43 23.66 13.88
CA MET A 167 6.99 23.65 14.15
C MET A 167 6.26 24.25 12.94
N ALA A 168 5.30 23.51 12.39
CA ALA A 168 4.49 23.99 11.28
C ALA A 168 3.40 24.97 11.77
N GLU A 169 2.85 25.75 10.84
CA GLU A 169 1.70 26.63 11.13
C GLU A 169 0.41 25.82 11.35
N ASP A 170 0.34 24.63 10.75
CA ASP A 170 -0.78 23.70 10.83
C ASP A 170 -0.72 22.88 12.14
N PRO A 171 -1.81 22.83 12.95
CA PRO A 171 -1.85 22.08 14.20
C PRO A 171 -1.63 20.56 14.06
N GLU A 172 -2.12 19.93 12.98
CA GLU A 172 -1.92 18.51 12.72
C GLU A 172 -0.46 18.22 12.37
N LEU A 173 0.13 19.04 11.50
CA LEU A 173 1.56 18.93 11.18
C LEU A 173 2.43 19.22 12.41
N THR A 174 2.03 20.14 13.28
CA THR A 174 2.75 20.41 14.54
C THR A 174 2.79 19.19 15.46
N GLY A 175 1.66 18.47 15.60
CA GLY A 175 1.61 17.22 16.36
C GLY A 175 2.56 16.16 15.80
N LEU A 176 2.63 16.06 14.47
CA LEU A 176 3.50 15.11 13.77
C LEU A 176 4.99 15.50 13.85
N ALA A 177 5.33 16.79 13.85
CA ALA A 177 6.70 17.26 13.95
C ALA A 177 7.39 16.83 15.26
N LEU A 178 6.61 16.55 16.31
CA LEU A 178 7.12 16.04 17.59
C LEU A 178 7.40 14.53 17.59
N GLN A 179 6.86 13.79 16.63
CA GLN A 179 6.92 12.32 16.58
C GLN A 179 7.73 11.80 15.39
N LEU A 180 7.97 12.64 14.38
CA LEU A 180 8.65 12.28 13.14
C LEU A 180 10.06 12.87 13.07
N SER A 181 10.96 12.18 12.37
CA SER A 181 12.24 12.77 11.96
C SER A 181 12.00 13.86 10.90
N ASP A 182 12.92 14.81 10.77
CA ASP A 182 12.85 15.87 9.75
C ASP A 182 12.59 15.33 8.33
N TYR A 183 13.26 14.23 7.97
CA TYR A 183 13.06 13.55 6.69
C TYR A 183 11.61 13.06 6.50
N ALA A 184 11.06 12.35 7.49
CA ALA A 184 9.71 11.80 7.41
C ALA A 184 8.66 12.92 7.43
N PHE A 185 8.88 13.94 8.26
CA PHE A 185 8.04 15.13 8.36
C PHE A 185 7.91 15.85 7.02
N ARG A 186 9.03 16.07 6.31
CA ARG A 186 9.00 16.71 4.98
C ARG A 186 8.11 15.97 3.99
N ILE A 187 8.16 14.63 3.98
CA ILE A 187 7.34 13.82 3.07
C ILE A 187 5.85 13.95 3.43
N VAL A 188 5.51 13.86 4.72
CA VAL A 188 4.11 14.01 5.16
C VAL A 188 3.59 15.42 4.87
N ALA A 189 4.39 16.44 5.13
CA ALA A 189 4.01 17.83 4.85
C ALA A 189 3.78 18.09 3.35
N GLU A 190 4.59 17.49 2.46
CA GLU A 190 4.36 17.53 1.01
C GLU A 190 3.02 16.87 0.63
N GLN A 191 2.73 15.69 1.20
CA GLN A 191 1.48 14.96 0.95
C GLN A 191 0.26 15.75 1.46
N HIS A 192 0.38 16.33 2.66
CA HIS A 192 -0.67 17.16 3.25
C HIS A 192 -0.98 18.37 2.37
N LYS A 193 0.04 19.11 1.90
CA LYS A 193 -0.15 20.26 1.02
C LYS A 193 -0.85 19.92 -0.29
N GLY A 194 -0.49 18.79 -0.92
CA GLY A 194 -1.11 18.33 -2.17
C GLY A 194 -2.61 18.02 -2.02
N HIS A 195 -3.03 17.55 -0.85
CA HIS A 195 -4.44 17.25 -0.59
C HIS A 195 -5.34 18.49 -0.53
N TRP A 196 -4.81 19.61 -0.01
CA TRP A 196 -5.59 20.85 0.15
C TRP A 196 -5.53 21.78 -1.06
N SER A 197 -4.54 21.62 -1.97
CA SER A 197 -4.48 22.37 -3.23
C SER A 197 -5.47 21.86 -4.29
N ASP A 198 -5.93 20.61 -4.19
CA ASP A 198 -6.92 20.02 -5.11
C ASP A 198 -8.38 20.19 -4.60
N GLY A 199 -8.56 20.77 -3.40
CA GLY A 199 -9.87 21.06 -2.79
C GLY A 199 -10.39 22.49 -3.00
N GLU A 200 -9.60 23.35 -3.67
CA GLU A 200 -10.03 24.68 -4.11
C GLU A 200 -9.98 24.75 -5.65
N LEU A 201 -10.99 24.19 -6.32
CA LEU A 201 -11.50 24.62 -7.64
C LEU A 201 -12.83 23.92 -7.97
#